data_AF-A0A095D438-F1
#
_entry.id   AF-A0A095D438-F1
#
_cell.length_a   1.000
_cell.length_b   1.000
_cell.length_c   1.000
_cell.angle_alpha   90.00
_cell.angle_beta   90.00
_cell.angle_gamma   90.00
#
_symmetry.space_group_name_H-M   'P 1'
#
loop_
_entity.id
_entity.type
_entity.pdbx_description
1 polymer ?
#
loop_
_entity_poly.entity_id
_entity_poly.type
_entity_poly.pdbx_seq_one_letter_code
_entity_poly.pdbx_strand_id
1 'polypeptide(L)'
;MRFECGAGAAPAGAEAPNLHGNWDFLMHVGATPNFGLLSIGFVEDAYGGSLSLWMTAPVVLRKITLTGNSFHMAVASREGDVLFDGTLSAKGDRVCGTVTYHGGRTFPAVAQKRPSTYQSQPQAQRGR
;
A
#
# COMPACT_ATOMS: atom_id res chain seq x y z
N MET A 1 14.98 3.98 -11.80
CA MET A 1 13.62 3.74 -12.33
C MET A 1 12.62 4.25 -11.30
N ARG A 2 11.57 4.96 -11.68
CA ARG A 2 10.49 5.38 -10.77
C ARG A 2 9.17 4.99 -11.42
N PHE A 3 8.28 4.38 -10.65
CA PHE A 3 6.90 4.19 -11.11
C PHE A 3 6.19 5.53 -10.94
N GLU A 4 5.59 6.04 -12.01
CA GLU A 4 4.76 7.24 -11.94
C GLU A 4 3.29 6.81 -11.90
N CYS A 5 2.58 7.33 -10.91
CA CYS A 5 1.14 7.26 -10.86
C CYS A 5 0.62 8.62 -11.27
N GLY A 6 -0.27 8.68 -12.26
CA GLY A 6 -1.02 9.89 -12.60
C GLY A 6 -1.89 10.27 -11.41
N ALA A 7 -1.32 11.03 -10.48
CA ALA A 7 -1.99 11.52 -9.30
C ALA A 7 -2.91 12.67 -9.75
N GLY A 8 -4.21 12.48 -9.56
CA GLY A 8 -5.19 13.55 -9.72
C GLY A 8 -5.55 14.07 -8.33
N ALA A 9 -5.83 15.38 -8.22
CA ALA A 9 -6.32 15.95 -6.98
C ALA A 9 -7.62 15.24 -6.57
N ALA A 10 -7.67 14.75 -5.32
CA ALA A 10 -8.91 14.28 -4.75
C ALA A 10 -9.92 15.45 -4.73
N PRO A 11 -11.16 15.28 -5.24
CA PRO A 11 -12.16 16.33 -5.15
C PRO A 11 -12.41 16.68 -3.68
N ALA A 12 -12.48 17.98 -3.38
CA ALA A 12 -12.69 18.46 -2.02
C ALA A 12 -14.01 17.89 -1.45
N GLY A 13 -13.93 17.23 -0.29
CA GLY A 13 -15.09 16.62 0.37
C GLY A 13 -15.47 15.20 -0.09
N ALA A 14 -14.73 14.61 -1.04
CA ALA A 14 -14.90 13.19 -1.36
C ALA A 14 -14.39 12.29 -0.23
N GLU A 15 -15.06 11.16 0.00
CA GLU A 15 -14.57 10.12 0.92
C GLU A 15 -13.19 9.65 0.43
N ALA A 16 -12.25 9.48 1.37
CA ALA A 16 -10.93 8.96 1.05
C ALA A 16 -11.06 7.59 0.35
N PRO A 17 -10.29 7.33 -0.72
CA PRO A 17 -10.33 6.04 -1.41
C PRO A 17 -10.17 4.87 -0.44
N ASN A 18 -11.07 3.90 -0.54
CA ASN A 18 -10.98 2.71 0.28
C ASN A 18 -9.80 1.81 -0.18
N LEU A 19 -8.86 1.55 0.72
CA LEU A 19 -7.69 0.73 0.46
C LEU A 19 -7.94 -0.77 0.65
N HIS A 20 -9.03 -1.15 1.31
CA HIS A 20 -9.36 -2.56 1.57
C HIS A 20 -9.40 -3.36 0.26
N GLY A 21 -8.75 -4.52 0.28
CA GLY A 21 -8.69 -5.45 -0.82
C GLY A 21 -7.31 -6.07 -1.00
N ASN A 22 -7.19 -6.86 -2.06
CA ASN A 22 -5.96 -7.48 -2.48
C ASN A 22 -5.29 -6.63 -3.57
N TRP A 23 -3.97 -6.52 -3.49
CA TRP A 23 -3.15 -5.71 -4.38
C TRP A 23 -1.97 -6.54 -4.88
N ASP A 24 -1.75 -6.54 -6.19
CA ASP A 24 -0.52 -7.05 -6.78
C ASP A 24 0.61 -6.07 -6.47
N PHE A 25 1.66 -6.56 -5.82
CA PHE A 25 2.79 -5.75 -5.40
C PHE A 25 4.03 -6.14 -6.20
N LEU A 26 4.77 -5.13 -6.66
CA LEU A 26 6.05 -5.29 -7.33
C LEU A 26 7.06 -4.34 -6.71
N MET A 27 8.20 -4.89 -6.29
CA MET A 27 9.38 -4.15 -5.87
C MET A 27 10.54 -4.49 -6.80
N HIS A 28 11.22 -3.47 -7.33
CA HIS A 28 12.35 -3.66 -8.23
C HIS A 28 13.66 -3.68 -7.45
N VAL A 29 14.28 -4.86 -7.30
CA VAL A 29 15.52 -5.07 -6.54
C VAL A 29 16.67 -5.35 -7.50
N GLY A 30 17.35 -4.30 -7.95
CA GLY A 30 18.40 -4.45 -8.97
C GLY A 30 17.82 -5.03 -10.27
N ALA A 31 18.43 -6.08 -10.80
CA ALA A 31 17.94 -6.73 -12.03
C ALA A 31 16.75 -7.70 -11.79
N THR A 32 16.41 -8.00 -10.53
CA THR A 32 15.40 -9.01 -10.19
C THR A 32 14.14 -8.35 -9.62
N PRO A 33 13.00 -8.42 -10.33
CA PRO A 33 11.73 -7.98 -9.76
C PRO A 33 11.26 -8.94 -8.66
N ASN A 34 10.82 -8.40 -7.53
CA ASN A 34 10.18 -9.14 -6.45
C ASN A 34 8.68 -8.88 -6.49
N PHE A 35 7.90 -9.89 -6.85
CA PHE A 35 6.45 -9.80 -6.93
C PHE A 35 5.79 -10.41 -5.71
N GLY A 36 4.57 -9.98 -5.42
CA GLY A 36 3.81 -10.55 -4.32
C GLY A 36 2.39 -10.01 -4.20
N LEU A 37 1.78 -10.36 -3.07
CA LEU A 37 0.43 -9.98 -2.70
C LEU A 37 0.47 -9.09 -1.46
N LEU A 38 -0.14 -7.92 -1.57
CA LEU A 38 -0.47 -7.04 -0.46
C LEU A 38 -1.97 -7.18 -0.17
N SER A 39 -2.32 -7.67 1.01
CA SER A 39 -3.71 -7.76 1.46
C SER A 39 -3.96 -6.71 2.52
N ILE A 40 -4.91 -5.81 2.27
CA ILE A 40 -5.28 -4.72 3.18
C ILE A 40 -6.71 -4.95 3.65
N GLY A 41 -6.91 -4.92 4.96
CA GLY A 41 -8.21 -4.97 5.61
C GLY A 41 -8.33 -3.96 6.73
N PHE A 42 -9.45 -4.01 7.46
CA PHE A 42 -9.61 -3.26 8.70
C PHE A 42 -9.20 -4.11 9.88
N VAL A 43 -8.41 -3.53 10.79
CA VAL A 43 -8.09 -4.06 12.11
C VAL A 43 -8.57 -2.98 13.08
N GLU A 44 -9.69 -3.25 13.74
CA GLU A 44 -10.42 -2.25 14.54
C GLU A 44 -10.82 -1.02 13.70
N ASP A 45 -10.29 0.15 14.04
CA ASP A 45 -10.57 1.43 13.37
C ASP A 45 -9.52 1.82 12.31
N ALA A 46 -8.47 1.00 12.15
CA ALA A 46 -7.34 1.27 11.27
C ALA A 46 -7.20 0.26 10.13
N TYR A 47 -6.40 0.60 9.13
CA TYR A 47 -5.97 -0.37 8.12
C TYR A 47 -4.86 -1.26 8.67
N GLY A 48 -4.95 -2.56 8.39
CA GLY A 48 -3.92 -3.55 8.66
C GLY A 48 -3.90 -4.62 7.57
N GLY A 49 -3.09 -5.67 7.77
CA GLY A 49 -3.03 -6.79 6.83
C GLY A 49 -1.65 -7.42 6.71
N SER A 50 -1.30 -7.91 5.52
CA SER A 50 -0.03 -8.56 5.25
C SER A 50 0.55 -8.26 3.87
N LEU A 51 1.86 -8.40 3.75
CA LEU A 51 2.59 -8.38 2.49
C LEU A 51 3.37 -9.69 2.34
N SER A 52 3.13 -10.41 1.25
CA SER A 52 3.78 -11.68 0.92
C SER A 52 4.48 -11.55 -0.43
N LEU A 53 5.80 -11.38 -0.42
CA LEU A 53 6.63 -11.35 -1.63
C LEU A 53 7.23 -12.73 -1.90
N TRP A 54 7.58 -13.02 -3.16
CA TRP A 54 8.16 -14.31 -3.54
C TRP A 54 9.46 -14.62 -2.78
N MET A 55 10.33 -13.63 -2.64
CA MET A 55 11.67 -13.83 -2.09
C MET A 55 11.76 -13.68 -0.56
N THR A 56 10.65 -13.43 0.13
CA THR A 56 10.64 -13.19 1.58
C THR A 56 9.46 -13.87 2.26
N ALA A 57 9.60 -14.22 3.54
CA ALA A 57 8.45 -14.67 4.33
C ALA A 57 7.36 -13.58 4.37
N PRO A 58 6.07 -13.96 4.53
CA PRO A 58 5.00 -13.01 4.77
C PRO A 58 5.30 -12.11 5.98
N VAL A 59 5.03 -10.82 5.83
CA VAL A 59 5.19 -9.81 6.89
C VAL A 59 3.87 -9.12 7.19
N VAL A 60 3.71 -8.68 8.43
CA VAL A 60 2.49 -7.99 8.90
C VAL A 60 2.60 -6.50 8.62
N LEU A 61 1.51 -5.88 8.20
CA LEU A 61 1.39 -4.43 8.10
C LEU A 61 1.15 -3.86 9.50
N ARG A 62 2.00 -2.94 9.95
CA ARG A 62 1.82 -2.26 11.25
C ARG A 62 0.95 -1.03 11.13
N LYS A 63 1.09 -0.29 10.02
CA LYS A 63 0.40 0.97 9.81
C LYS A 63 0.24 1.23 8.32
N ILE A 64 -0.94 1.71 7.94
CA ILE A 64 -1.18 2.34 6.64
C ILE A 64 -1.90 3.66 6.88
N THR A 65 -1.42 4.72 6.25
CA THR A 65 -2.09 6.03 6.26
C THR A 65 -2.21 6.57 4.84
N LEU A 66 -3.35 7.18 4.56
CA LEU A 66 -3.60 7.92 3.34
C LEU A 66 -3.99 9.36 3.71
N THR A 67 -3.16 10.33 3.34
CA THR A 67 -3.44 11.77 3.53
C THR A 67 -3.49 12.43 2.17
N GLY A 68 -4.70 12.80 1.72
CA GLY A 68 -4.93 13.12 0.32
C GLY A 68 -4.57 11.91 -0.56
N ASN A 69 -3.58 12.07 -1.44
CA ASN A 69 -3.06 10.98 -2.27
C ASN A 69 -1.73 10.41 -1.72
N SER A 70 -1.20 10.97 -0.64
CA SER A 70 0.05 10.49 -0.05
C SER A 70 -0.21 9.22 0.75
N PHE A 71 0.40 8.13 0.28
CA PHE A 71 0.30 6.80 0.86
C PHE A 71 1.57 6.51 1.66
N HIS A 72 1.40 6.10 2.90
CA HIS A 72 2.49 5.61 3.74
C HIS A 72 2.11 4.26 4.34
N MET A 73 3.04 3.30 4.30
CA MET A 73 2.87 1.97 4.88
C MET A 73 4.13 1.56 5.61
N ALA A 74 3.97 0.99 6.80
CA ALA A 74 5.05 0.36 7.55
C ALA A 74 4.79 -1.15 7.65
N VAL A 75 5.77 -1.95 7.25
CA VAL A 75 5.72 -3.41 7.38
C VAL A 75 6.71 -3.87 8.43
N ALA A 76 6.28 -4.80 9.27
CA ALA A 76 7.10 -5.33 10.34
C ALA A 76 8.28 -6.13 9.76
N SER A 77 9.48 -5.86 10.25
CA SER A 77 10.66 -6.70 10.04
C SER A 77 11.45 -6.83 11.34
N ARG A 78 12.34 -7.83 11.41
CA ARG A 78 13.13 -8.14 12.61
C ARG A 78 14.13 -7.03 12.96
N GLU A 79 14.61 -6.30 11.96
CA GLU A 79 15.64 -5.27 12.09
C GLU A 79 15.06 -3.85 12.23
N GLY A 80 13.74 -3.74 12.32
CA GLY A 80 13.01 -2.46 12.29
C GLY A 80 11.93 -2.48 11.22
N ASP A 81 11.12 -1.43 11.14
CA ASP A 81 10.08 -1.36 10.12
C ASP A 81 10.67 -1.01 8.75
N VAL A 82 10.14 -1.64 7.72
CA VAL A 82 10.40 -1.29 6.33
C VAL A 82 9.26 -0.39 5.85
N LEU A 83 9.60 0.72 5.21
CA LEU A 83 8.62 1.74 4.81
C LEU A 83 8.31 1.62 3.32
N PHE A 84 7.06 1.83 2.95
CA PHE A 84 6.64 2.05 1.57
C PHE A 84 5.89 3.37 1.48
N ASP A 85 6.54 4.34 0.86
CA ASP A 85 6.01 5.68 0.65
C ASP A 85 5.67 5.86 -0.82
N GLY A 86 4.46 6.34 -1.10
CA GLY A 86 3.98 6.43 -2.47
C GLY A 86 2.86 7.42 -2.67
N THR A 87 2.37 7.45 -3.90
CA THR A 87 1.23 8.27 -4.29
C THR A 87 0.16 7.37 -4.89
N LEU A 88 -1.06 7.48 -4.36
CA LEU A 88 -2.24 6.81 -4.86
C LEU A 88 -2.76 7.51 -6.14
N SER A 89 -3.06 6.70 -7.15
CA SER A 89 -3.67 7.15 -8.41
C SER A 89 -5.03 7.82 -8.15
N ALA A 90 -5.46 8.70 -9.05
CA ALA A 90 -6.79 9.33 -8.96
C ALA A 90 -7.94 8.31 -8.89
N LYS A 91 -7.76 7.13 -9.50
CA LYS A 91 -8.74 6.04 -9.50
C LYS A 91 -8.75 5.24 -8.19
N GLY A 92 -7.79 5.47 -7.29
CA GLY A 92 -7.70 4.75 -6.02
C GLY A 92 -7.28 3.28 -6.16
N ASP A 93 -6.71 2.89 -7.29
CA ASP A 93 -6.42 1.50 -7.66
C ASP A 93 -4.94 1.21 -7.85
N ARG A 94 -4.07 2.21 -7.76
CA ARG A 94 -2.62 2.03 -7.98
C ARG A 94 -1.82 2.95 -7.08
N VAL A 95 -0.82 2.40 -6.38
CA VAL A 95 0.16 3.18 -5.62
C VAL A 95 1.51 3.03 -6.30
N CYS A 96 2.18 4.15 -6.56
CA CYS A 96 3.53 4.17 -7.11
C CYS A 96 4.45 4.89 -6.12
N GLY A 97 5.58 4.28 -5.79
CA GLY A 97 6.38 4.77 -4.69
C GLY A 97 7.74 4.11 -4.57
N THR A 98 8.29 4.19 -3.37
CA THR A 98 9.60 3.67 -3.00
C THR A 98 9.51 2.94 -1.68
N VAL A 99 10.09 1.74 -1.63
CA VAL A 99 10.33 0.99 -0.40
C VAL A 99 11.68 1.41 0.16
N THR A 100 11.71 1.88 1.40
CA THR A 100 12.93 2.13 2.17
C THR A 100 13.18 0.94 3.08
N TYR A 101 14.18 0.15 2.73
CA TYR A 101 14.64 -1.04 3.42
C TYR A 101 15.83 -0.72 4.34
N HIS A 102 16.20 -1.68 5.20
CA HIS A 102 17.29 -1.57 6.18
C HIS A 102 18.58 -0.99 5.58
N GLY A 103 19.27 -0.19 6.38
CA GLY A 103 20.45 0.55 5.93
C GLY A 103 20.14 1.68 4.95
N GLY A 104 18.88 2.12 4.86
CA GLY A 104 18.44 3.22 4.00
C GLY A 104 18.36 2.88 2.51
N ARG A 105 18.39 1.59 2.17
CA ARG A 105 18.33 1.13 0.77
C ARG A 105 16.94 1.37 0.20
N THR A 106 16.87 2.03 -0.95
CA THR A 106 15.58 2.37 -1.58
C THR A 106 15.31 1.53 -2.81
N PHE A 107 14.10 1.01 -2.94
CA PHE A 107 13.66 0.23 -4.10
C PHE A 107 12.37 0.81 -4.70
N PRO A 108 12.32 1.07 -6.01
CA PRO A 108 11.08 1.47 -6.67
C PRO A 108 10.04 0.37 -6.51
N ALA A 109 8.81 0.75 -6.17
CA ALA A 109 7.72 -0.19 -6.00
C ALA A 109 6.39 0.34 -6.55
N VAL A 110 5.52 -0.59 -6.92
CA VAL A 110 4.15 -0.33 -7.36
C VAL A 110 3.21 -1.36 -6.75
N ALA A 111 2.04 -0.92 -6.31
CA ALA A 111 0.94 -1.78 -5.91
C ALA A 111 -0.27 -1.51 -6.81
N GLN A 112 -0.91 -2.55 -7.33
CA GLN A 112 -2.10 -2.47 -8.19
C GLN A 112 -3.25 -3.23 -7.53
N LYS A 113 -4.36 -2.55 -7.26
CA LYS A 113 -5.54 -3.15 -6.65
C LYS A 113 -6.16 -4.14 -7.62
N ARG A 114 -6.47 -5.34 -7.11
CA ARG A 114 -7.25 -6.33 -7.85
C ARG A 114 -8.73 -5.93 -7.85
N PRO A 115 -9.48 -6.21 -8.94
CA PRO A 115 -10.92 -6.08 -8.95
C PRO A 115 -11.54 -6.86 -7.79
N SER A 116 -12.53 -6.26 -7.11
CA SER A 116 -13.27 -6.89 -6.04
C SER A 116 -14.72 -6.48 -6.09
N THR A 117 -15.63 -7.43 -5.86
CA THR A 117 -17.06 -7.18 -5.67
C THR A 117 -17.38 -6.84 -4.22
N TYR A 118 -16.41 -6.96 -3.31
CA TYR A 118 -16.59 -6.65 -1.90
C TYR A 118 -16.67 -5.14 -1.72
N GLN A 119 -17.82 -4.67 -1.24
CA GLN A 119 -18.02 -3.29 -0.83
C GLN A 119 -17.69 -3.17 0.66
N SER A 120 -16.59 -2.49 0.97
CA SER A 120 -16.30 -2.09 2.34
C SER A 120 -17.37 -1.15 2.86
N GLN A 121 -17.68 -1.22 4.15
CA GLN A 121 -18.52 -0.21 4.80
C GLN A 121 -17.94 1.21 4.59
N PRO A 122 -18.79 2.23 4.38
CA PRO A 122 -18.35 3.63 4.33
C PRO A 122 -17.61 4.03 5.61
N GLN A 123 -16.66 4.96 5.51
CA GLN A 123 -15.84 5.41 6.64
C GLN A 123 -16.68 5.82 7.86
N ALA A 124 -17.82 6.49 7.64
CA ALA A 124 -18.75 6.93 8.70
C ALA A 124 -19.41 5.79 9.50
N GLN A 125 -19.30 4.55 9.03
CA GLN A 125 -19.88 3.35 9.64
C GLN A 125 -18.81 2.42 10.25
N ARG A 126 -17.52 2.75 10.10
CA ARG A 126 -16.41 1.96 10.66
C ARG A 126 -16.20 2.37 12.13
N GLY A 127 -16.21 1.41 13.06
CA GLY A 127 -15.91 1.64 14.48
C GLY A 127 -17.12 1.97 15.39
N ARG A 128 -18.33 1.57 15.01
CA ARG A 128 -19.47 1.49 15.95
C ARG A 128 -19.53 0.12 16.61
#